data_AF-A0A3D4BRU5-F1
#
_entry.id   AF-A0A3D4BRU5-F1
#
_cell.length_a   1.000
_cell.length_b   1.000
_cell.length_c   1.000
_cell.angle_alpha   90.00
_cell.angle_beta   90.00
_cell.angle_gamma   90.00
#
_symmetry.space_group_name_H-M   'P 1'
#
loop_
_entity.id
_entity.type
_entity.pdbx_description
1 polymer ?
#
loop_
_entity_poly.entity_id
_entity_poly.type
_entity_poly.pdbx_seq_one_letter_code
_entity_poly.pdbx_strand_id
1 'polypeptide(L)'
;MYPEDLIAPMREDLTSLGIKETRSSEEVKNEINQDGTTLVVINSVCGCAAANARPAVKMATQHSKKPDRMITAFAGNDVEAVKTARDMM
;
A
#
# COMPACT_ATOMS: atom_id res chain seq x y z
N MET A 1 -0.20 -16.39 6.70
CA MET A 1 0.62 -15.65 5.71
C MET A 1 0.43 -16.34 4.37
N TYR A 2 0.18 -15.60 3.29
CA TYR A 2 0.02 -16.20 1.95
C TYR A 2 1.39 -16.47 1.31
N PRO A 3 1.54 -17.49 0.44
CA PRO A 3 2.78 -17.72 -0.31
C PRO A 3 3.18 -16.50 -1.14
N GLU A 4 4.47 -16.20 -1.24
CA GLU A 4 4.92 -14.97 -1.93
C GLU A 4 4.59 -15.01 -3.42
N ASP A 5 4.75 -16.16 -4.09
CA ASP A 5 4.39 -16.32 -5.50
C ASP A 5 2.89 -16.05 -5.77
N LEU A 6 2.03 -16.31 -4.78
CA LEU A 6 0.59 -16.03 -4.89
C LEU A 6 0.31 -14.52 -4.87
N ILE A 7 1.03 -13.77 -4.04
CA ILE A 7 0.74 -12.35 -3.80
C ILE A 7 1.64 -11.41 -4.60
N ALA A 8 2.73 -11.89 -5.19
CA ALA A 8 3.60 -11.15 -6.09
C ALA A 8 2.83 -10.34 -7.15
N PRO A 9 1.89 -10.93 -7.93
CA PRO A 9 1.12 -10.13 -8.89
C PRO A 9 0.23 -9.07 -8.24
N MET A 10 -0.29 -9.33 -7.03
CA MET A 10 -1.13 -8.39 -6.30
C MET A 10 -0.32 -7.22 -5.70
N ARG A 11 0.96 -7.45 -5.37
CA ARG A 11 1.91 -6.41 -5.00
C ARG A 11 2.25 -5.57 -6.24
N GLU A 12 2.55 -6.24 -7.35
CA GLU A 12 2.92 -5.61 -8.63
C GLU A 12 1.82 -4.71 -9.20
N ASP A 13 0.55 -5.07 -9.00
CA ASP A 13 -0.61 -4.23 -9.35
C ASP A 13 -0.51 -2.77 -8.82
N LEU A 14 0.16 -2.58 -7.67
CA LEU A 14 0.37 -1.27 -7.05
C LEU A 14 1.78 -0.75 -7.29
N THR A 15 2.81 -1.58 -7.13
CA THR A 15 4.21 -1.12 -7.25
C THR A 15 4.57 -0.70 -8.68
N SER A 16 3.97 -1.32 -9.70
CA SER A 16 4.12 -0.90 -11.11
C SER A 16 3.60 0.52 -11.39
N LEU A 17 2.80 1.08 -10.48
CA LEU A 17 2.30 2.45 -10.54
C LEU A 17 3.20 3.47 -9.81
N GLY A 18 4.35 3.02 -9.29
CA GLY A 18 5.26 3.84 -8.49
C GLY A 18 4.86 3.94 -7.01
N ILE A 19 3.91 3.14 -6.54
CA ILE A 19 3.52 3.09 -5.12
C ILE A 19 4.58 2.30 -4.37
N LYS A 20 5.18 2.91 -3.34
CA LYS A 20 6.25 2.29 -2.58
C LYS A 20 5.70 1.19 -1.67
N GLU A 21 6.22 -0.02 -1.81
CA GLU A 21 5.93 -1.10 -0.87
C GLU A 21 6.68 -0.90 0.44
N THR A 22 5.97 -1.08 1.56
CA THR A 22 6.52 -1.06 2.91
C THR A 22 6.20 -2.37 3.64
N ARG A 23 7.25 -3.02 4.14
CA ARG A 23 7.18 -4.36 4.76
C ARG A 23 7.53 -4.36 6.24
N SER A 24 8.12 -3.27 6.74
CA SER A 24 8.48 -3.10 8.15
C SER A 24 7.80 -1.89 8.81
N SER A 25 7.72 -1.93 10.14
CA SER A 25 7.23 -0.80 10.96
C SER A 25 8.05 0.47 10.76
N GLU A 26 9.35 0.32 10.58
CA GLU A 26 10.27 1.44 10.37
C GLU A 26 10.01 2.11 9.03
N GLU A 27 9.88 1.33 7.95
CA GLU A 27 9.53 1.87 6.63
C GLU A 27 8.20 2.63 6.67
N VAL A 28 7.18 2.10 7.32
CA VAL A 28 5.89 2.79 7.47
C VAL A 28 6.04 4.12 8.22
N LYS A 29 6.73 4.12 9.37
CA LYS A 29 6.96 5.34 10.17
C LYS A 29 7.74 6.37 9.39
N ASN A 30 8.81 5.96 8.70
CA ASN A 30 9.64 6.85 7.91
C ASN A 30 8.84 7.51 6.79
N GLU A 31 7.91 6.79 6.18
CA GLU A 31 7.10 7.31 5.08
C GLU A 31 5.93 8.19 5.57
N ILE A 32 5.29 7.85 6.70
CA ILE A 32 4.16 8.62 7.24
C ILE A 32 4.62 9.92 7.93
N ASN A 33 5.75 9.91 8.63
CA ASN A 33 6.25 11.07 9.39
C ASN A 33 6.97 12.12 8.52
N GLN A 34 7.09 11.91 7.22
CA GLN A 34 7.61 12.93 6.30
C GLN A 34 6.62 14.06 6.11
N ASP A 35 7.14 15.27 5.86
CA ASP A 35 6.32 16.43 5.53
C ASP A 35 5.47 16.18 4.28
N GLY A 36 4.27 16.77 4.25
CA GLY A 36 3.31 16.62 3.16
C GLY A 36 2.23 15.58 3.44
N THR A 37 1.72 14.97 2.39
CA THR A 37 0.55 14.09 2.41
C THR A 37 0.88 12.70 1.91
N THR A 38 0.55 11.70 2.72
CA THR A 38 0.78 10.28 2.41
C THR A 38 -0.54 9.56 2.21
N LEU A 39 -0.71 8.96 1.03
CA LEU A 39 -1.75 7.94 0.83
C LEU A 39 -1.21 6.57 1.20
N VAL A 40 -1.85 5.93 2.17
CA VAL A 40 -1.50 4.57 2.61
C VAL A 40 -2.55 3.59 2.09
N VAL A 41 -2.12 2.62 1.30
CA VAL A 41 -2.97 1.55 0.77
C VAL A 41 -2.71 0.27 1.54
N ILE A 42 -3.68 -0.19 2.33
CA ILE A 42 -3.60 -1.52 2.93
C ILE A 42 -4.11 -2.54 1.91
N ASN A 43 -3.17 -3.15 1.18
CA ASN A 43 -3.48 -4.14 0.16
C ASN A 43 -3.88 -5.48 0.80
N SER A 44 -4.58 -6.34 0.07
CA SER A 44 -4.96 -7.68 0.53
C SER A 44 -5.30 -8.62 -0.62
N VAL A 45 -5.43 -9.91 -0.32
CA VAL A 45 -5.91 -10.92 -1.28
C VAL A 45 -7.42 -10.86 -1.54
N CYS A 46 -8.18 -10.08 -0.77
CA CYS A 46 -9.63 -10.07 -0.82
C CYS A 46 -10.13 -9.62 -2.20
N GLY A 47 -11.23 -10.22 -2.69
CA GLY A 47 -11.80 -9.88 -3.99
C GLY A 47 -12.17 -8.40 -4.15
N CYS A 48 -12.57 -7.73 -3.07
CA CYS A 48 -12.82 -6.28 -3.09
C CYS A 48 -11.55 -5.45 -3.32
N ALA A 49 -10.37 -5.92 -2.90
CA ALA A 49 -9.12 -5.24 -3.19
C ALA A 49 -8.80 -5.33 -4.68
N ALA A 50 -9.02 -6.49 -5.29
CA ALA A 50 -8.83 -6.72 -6.72
C ALA A 50 -9.83 -5.93 -7.58
N ALA A 51 -11.12 -5.97 -7.23
CA ALA A 51 -12.18 -5.39 -8.04
C ALA A 51 -12.33 -3.87 -7.86
N ASN A 52 -11.97 -3.34 -6.68
CA ASN A 52 -12.25 -1.94 -6.34
C ASN A 52 -11.02 -1.18 -5.88
N ALA A 53 -10.34 -1.62 -4.81
CA ALA A 53 -9.31 -0.78 -4.18
C ALA A 53 -8.10 -0.53 -5.09
N ARG A 54 -7.50 -1.59 -5.66
CA ARG A 54 -6.34 -1.45 -6.56
C ARG A 54 -6.71 -0.69 -7.85
N PRO A 55 -7.85 -0.96 -8.52
CA PRO A 55 -8.33 -0.14 -9.62
C PRO A 55 -8.55 1.33 -9.26
N ALA A 56 -9.16 1.62 -8.11
CA ALA A 56 -9.42 2.98 -7.66
C ALA A 56 -8.11 3.75 -7.40
N VAL A 57 -7.13 3.11 -6.77
CA VAL A 57 -5.79 3.70 -6.58
C VAL A 57 -5.11 3.95 -7.93
N LYS A 58 -5.21 3.02 -8.88
CA LYS A 58 -4.70 3.21 -10.25
C LYS A 58 -5.35 4.38 -10.98
N MET A 59 -6.63 4.63 -10.76
CA MET A 59 -7.29 5.81 -11.30
C MET A 59 -6.81 7.08 -10.56
N ALA A 60 -6.66 7.02 -9.23
CA ALA A 60 -6.17 8.12 -8.41
C ALA A 60 -4.79 8.63 -8.87
N THR A 61 -3.88 7.73 -9.28
CA THR A 61 -2.55 8.13 -9.78
C THR A 61 -2.58 8.91 -11.10
N GLN A 62 -3.73 8.97 -11.79
CA GLN A 62 -3.89 9.73 -13.04
C GLN A 62 -4.37 11.17 -12.84
N HIS A 63 -4.76 11.55 -11.62
CA HIS A 63 -5.22 12.92 -11.33
C HIS A 63 -4.06 13.93 -11.29
N SER A 64 -4.37 15.21 -11.53
CA SER A 64 -3.36 16.29 -11.46
C SER A 64 -2.93 16.59 -10.02
N LYS A 65 -3.87 16.58 -9.07
CA LYS A 65 -3.59 16.72 -7.63
C LYS A 65 -3.38 15.33 -7.04
N LYS A 66 -2.20 15.09 -6.49
CA LYS A 66 -1.81 13.81 -5.88
C LYS A 66 -1.23 14.04 -4.48
N PRO A 67 -1.29 13.04 -3.60
CA PRO A 67 -0.43 12.97 -2.43
C PRO A 67 1.04 13.10 -2.82
N ASP A 68 1.85 13.67 -1.93
CA ASP A 68 3.30 13.74 -2.08
C ASP A 68 3.93 12.34 -2.11
N ARG A 69 3.25 11.39 -1.44
CA ARG A 69 3.72 10.03 -1.25
C ARG A 69 2.58 9.03 -1.29
N MET A 70 2.83 7.89 -1.90
CA MET A 70 1.91 6.75 -1.90
C MET A 70 2.68 5.51 -1.47
N ILE A 71 2.18 4.85 -0.42
CA ILE A 71 2.77 3.62 0.10
C ILE A 71 1.74 2.50 0.18
N THR A 72 2.20 1.25 0.18
CA THR A 72 1.35 0.08 0.34
C THR A 72 1.97 -0.94 1.29
N ALA A 73 1.15 -1.53 2.16
CA ALA A 73 1.51 -2.67 3.01
C ALA A 73 0.48 -3.79 2.83
N PHE A 74 0.92 -5.05 2.84
CA PHE A 74 0.05 -6.18 2.50
C PHE A 74 -0.55 -6.85 3.74
N ALA A 75 -1.85 -6.73 3.95
CA ALA A 75 -2.56 -7.38 5.06
C ALA A 75 -2.46 -8.90 4.97
N GLY A 76 -1.99 -9.51 6.06
CA GLY A 76 -1.76 -10.96 6.16
C GLY A 76 -0.34 -11.40 5.83
N ASN A 77 0.47 -10.53 5.20
CA ASN A 77 1.86 -10.79 4.84
C ASN A 77 2.83 -9.82 5.52
N ASP A 78 2.60 -8.52 5.44
CA ASP A 78 3.44 -7.49 6.06
C ASP A 78 2.81 -7.04 7.40
N VAL A 79 2.65 -8.00 8.32
CA VAL A 79 1.85 -7.83 9.56
C VAL A 79 2.29 -6.62 10.38
N GLU A 80 3.60 -6.46 10.59
CA GLU A 80 4.17 -5.36 11.37
C GLU A 80 3.98 -4.00 10.71
N ALA A 81 4.16 -3.92 9.38
CA ALA A 81 3.90 -2.71 8.61
C ALA A 81 2.42 -2.32 8.70
N VAL A 82 1.51 -3.27 8.46
CA VAL A 82 0.05 -3.02 8.52
C VAL A 82 -0.40 -2.62 9.92
N LYS A 83 0.11 -3.29 10.96
CA LYS A 83 -0.17 -2.91 12.36
C LYS A 83 0.26 -1.48 12.62
N THR A 84 1.51 -1.14 12.27
CA THR A 84 2.05 0.21 12.47
C THR A 84 1.26 1.26 11.71
N ALA A 85 0.89 0.99 10.45
CA ALA A 85 0.08 1.90 9.67
C ALA A 85 -1.27 2.19 10.35
N ARG A 86 -1.93 1.15 10.88
CA ARG A 86 -3.21 1.29 11.60
C ARG A 86 -3.09 2.03 12.93
N ASP A 87 -2.00 1.82 13.66
CA ASP A 87 -1.76 2.50 14.95
C ASP A 87 -1.47 4.02 14.77
N MET A 88 -1.14 4.47 13.55
CA MET A 88 -0.80 5.85 13.22
C MET A 88 -1.95 6.63 12.53
N MET A 89 -3.14 6.02 12.42
CA MET A 89 -4.33 6.61 11.79
C MET A 89 -5.43 6.85 12.82
#